data_AF-A0A0S3RJU8-F1
#
_entry.id   AF-A0A0S3RJU8-F1
#
_cell.length_a   1.000
_cell.length_b   1.000
_cell.length_c   1.000
_cell.angle_alpha   90.00
_cell.angle_beta   90.00
_cell.angle_gamma   90.00
#
_symmetry.space_group_name_H-M   'P 1'
#
loop_
_entity.id
_entity.type
_entity.pdbx_description
1 polymer ?
#
loop_
_entity_poly.entity_id
_entity_poly.type
_entity_poly.pdbx_seq_one_letter_code
_entity_poly.pdbx_strand_id
1 'polypeptide(L)' 'MKKQNAVVEFVRVISAKQQVVAGILYYITLEANDGETKKVYETKVLEKAWLNLKEVEEFKPVVLNPVSV' A
#
# COMPACT_ATOMS: atom_id res chain seq x y z
N MET A 1 13.14 -2.30 -4.28
CA MET A 1 11.96 -3.01 -4.79
C MET A 1 12.11 -3.34 -6.27
N LYS A 2 11.64 -4.49 -6.75
CA LYS A 2 11.38 -4.68 -8.18
C LYS A 2 10.15 -3.83 -8.54
N LYS A 3 10.32 -2.79 -9.38
CA LYS A 3 9.18 -2.07 -9.95
C LYS A 3 8.42 -3.05 -10.85
N GLN A 4 7.13 -3.23 -10.60
CA GLN A 4 6.26 -4.02 -11.47
C GLN A 4 5.76 -3.09 -12.59
N ASN A 5 5.89 -3.50 -13.85
CA ASN A 5 5.47 -2.72 -15.03
C ASN A 5 3.94 -2.73 -15.23
N ALA A 6 3.16 -2.70 -14.14
CA ALA A 6 1.71 -2.65 -14.18
C ALA A 6 1.25 -1.19 -14.08
N VAL A 7 0.30 -0.79 -14.93
CA VAL A 7 -0.40 0.50 -14.80
C VAL A 7 -1.53 0.30 -13.81
N VAL A 8 -1.37 0.84 -12.61
CA VAL A 8 -2.36 0.78 -11.55
C VAL A 8 -2.90 2.19 -11.31
N GLU A 9 -4.20 2.38 -11.50
CA GLU A 9 -4.87 3.68 -11.38
C GLU A 9 -5.57 3.79 -10.02
N PHE A 10 -5.14 4.75 -9.21
CA PHE A 10 -5.72 5.00 -7.90
C PHE A 10 -7.21 5.36 -7.99
N VAL A 11 -8.04 4.76 -7.12
CA VAL A 11 -9.46 5.10 -6.97
C VAL A 11 -9.72 5.83 -5.66
N ARG A 12 -9.43 5.20 -4.52
CA ARG A 12 -9.64 5.78 -3.18
C ARG A 12 -8.83 5.08 -2.09
N VAL A 13 -8.63 5.77 -0.98
CA VAL A 13 -8.16 5.16 0.27
C VAL A 13 -9.35 4.54 1.01
N ILE A 14 -9.22 3.28 1.44
CA ILE A 14 -10.21 2.55 2.24
C ILE A 14 -9.91 2.74 3.73
N SER A 15 -8.64 2.59 4.12
CA SER A 15 -8.22 2.79 5.50
C SER A 15 -6.77 3.25 5.57
N ALA A 16 -6.43 4.00 6.62
CA ALA A 16 -5.07 4.39 6.91
C ALA A 16 -4.83 4.32 8.41
N LYS A 17 -3.67 3.79 8.80
CA LYS A 17 -3.16 3.79 10.18
C LYS A 17 -1.72 4.22 10.17
N GLN A 18 -1.27 4.80 11.27
CA GLN A 18 0.12 5.19 11.47
C GLN A 18 0.70 4.46 12.68
N GLN A 19 1.99 4.15 12.61
CA GLN A 19 2.75 3.60 13.72
C GLN A 19 4.07 4.36 13.84
N VAL A 20 4.38 4.78 15.07
CA VAL A 20 5.67 5.39 15.40
C VAL A 20 6.73 4.29 15.49
N VAL A 21 7.83 4.46 14.78
CA VAL A 21 9.02 3.60 14.79
C VAL A 21 10.26 4.50 14.84
N ALA A 22 11.39 4.11 14.25
CA ALA A 22 12.44 5.05 13.86
C ALA A 22 12.01 5.87 12.62
N GLY A 23 10.82 6.49 12.69
CA GLY A 23 10.09 7.18 11.64
C GLY A 23 8.58 7.09 11.88
N ILE A 24 7.79 7.36 10.86
CA ILE A 24 6.36 7.03 10.82
C ILE A 24 6.17 5.96 9.74
N LEU A 25 5.60 4.82 10.13
CA LEU A 25 5.18 3.77 9.20
C LEU A 25 3.68 3.89 8.98
N TYR A 26 3.29 4.22 7.74
CA TYR A 26 1.88 4.27 7.33
C TYR A 26 1.46 2.92 6.77
N TYR A 27 0.35 2.40 7.27
CA TYR A 27 -0.35 1.25 6.72
C TYR A 27 -1.58 1.78 5.99
N ILE A 28 -1.61 1.64 4.67
CA ILE A 28 -2.66 2.20 3.82
C ILE A 28 -3.30 1.04 3.05
N THR A 29 -4.61 0.91 3.18
CA THR A 29 -5.42 0.05 2.31
C THR A 29 -6.09 0.93 1.28
N LEU A 30 -5.90 0.66 0.00
CA LEU A 30 -6.45 1.47 -1.09
C LEU A 30 -7.09 0.60 -2.16
N GLU A 31 -8.06 1.18 -2.85
CA GLU A 31 -8.69 0.62 -4.04
C GLU A 31 -8.03 1.22 -5.28
N ALA A 32 -7.72 0.39 -6.27
CA ALA A 32 -7.16 0.82 -7.54
C ALA A 32 -7.64 -0.07 -8.70
N ASN A 33 -7.67 0.48 -9.91
CA ASN A 33 -7.90 -0.28 -11.13
C ASN A 33 -6.55 -0.82 -11.64
N ASP A 34 -6.49 -2.12 -11.86
CA ASP A 34 -5.36 -2.83 -12.45
C ASP A 34 -5.83 -3.40 -13.79
N GLY A 35 -5.65 -2.60 -14.85
CA GLY A 35 -6.37 -2.76 -16.11
C GLY A 35 -7.88 -2.61 -15.91
N GLU A 36 -8.64 -3.60 -16.38
CA GLU A 36 -10.11 -3.62 -16.25
C GLU A 36 -10.60 -4.14 -14.89
N THR A 37 -9.69 -4.62 -14.04
CA THR A 37 -10.04 -5.22 -12.75
C THR A 37 -9.81 -4.24 -11.61
N LYS A 38 -10.84 -3.99 -10.82
CA LYS A 38 -10.71 -3.26 -9.56
C LYS A 38 -10.16 -4.19 -8.47
N LYS A 39 -9.06 -3.79 -7.84
CA LYS A 39 -8.39 -4.54 -6.77
C LYS A 39 -8.16 -3.67 -5.54
N VAL A 40 -8.04 -4.34 -4.39
CA VAL A 40 -7.63 -3.70 -3.14
C VAL A 40 -6.16 -4.02 -2.91
N TYR A 41 -5.40 -3.02 -2.48
CA TYR A 41 -3.99 -3.13 -2.18
C TYR A 41 -3.71 -2.77 -0.73
N GLU A 42 -2.80 -3.52 -0.11
CA GLU A 42 -2.14 -3.13 1.12
C GLU A 42 -0.79 -2.49 0.78
N THR A 43 -0.57 -1.30 1.35
CA THR A 43 0.63 -0.51 1.14
C THR A 43 1.26 -0.15 2.48
N LYS A 44 2.59 -0.23 2.55
CA LYS A 44 3.39 0.29 3.67
C LYS A 44 4.31 1.40 3.17
N VAL A 45 4.30 2.53 3.85
CA VAL A 45 5.16 3.68 3.54
C VAL A 45 5.93 4.09 4.78
N LEU A 46 7.26 4.10 4.71
CA LEU A 46 8.13 4.59 5.76
C LEU A 46 8.52 6.04 5.48
N GLU A 47 8.23 6.93 6.43
CA GLU A 47 8.67 8.31 6.43
C GLU A 47 9.68 8.53 7.55
N LYS A 48 10.83 9.13 7.22
CA LYS A 48 11.79 9.67 8.20
C LYS A 48 12.02 11.14 7.88
N ALA A 49 11.21 12.00 8.49
CA ALA A 49 11.19 13.44 8.19
C ALA A 49 12.58 14.10 8.36
N TRP A 50 13.34 13.70 9.38
CA TRP A 50 14.70 14.23 9.62
C TRP A 50 15.74 13.82 8.57
N LEU A 51 15.44 12.81 7.74
CA LEU A 51 16.27 12.41 6.59
C LEU A 51 15.67 12.84 5.26
N ASN A 52 14.52 13.55 5.27
CA ASN A 52 13.72 13.81 4.07
C ASN A 52 13.40 12.54 3.26
N LEU A 53 13.24 11.40 3.96
CA LEU A 53 13.01 10.10 3.35
C LEU A 53 11.52 9.76 3.35
N LYS A 54 11.00 9.33 2.18
CA LYS A 54 9.69 8.68 2.03
C LYS A 54 9.84 7.51 1.06
N GLU A 55 9.65 6.29 1.55
CA GLU A 55 9.84 5.07 0.77
C GLU A 55 8.61 4.16 0.90
N VAL A 56 8.20 3.56 -0.22
CA VAL A 56 7.21 2.49 -0.22
C VAL A 56 7.94 1.20 0.13
N GLU A 57 7.63 0.62 1.27
CA GLU A 57 8.21 -0.64 1.73
C GLU A 57 7.50 -1.84 1.08
N GLU A 58 6.18 -1.72 0.91
CA GLU A 58 5.33 -2.79 0.39
C GLU A 58 4.18 -2.20 -0.42
N PHE A 59 3.86 -2.83 -1.54
CA PHE A 59 2.67 -2.57 -2.33
C PHE A 59 2.21 -3.90 -2.94
N LYS A 60 1.12 -4.46 -2.42
CA LYS A 60 0.64 -5.79 -2.84
C LYS A 60 -0.88 -5.84 -2.92
N PRO A 61 -1.46 -6.57 -3.89
CA PRO A 61 -2.89 -6.84 -3.89
C PRO A 61 -3.25 -7.69 -2.67
N VAL A 62 -4.41 -7.41 -2.08
CA VAL A 62 -5.01 -8.26 -1.06
C VAL A 62 -5.51 -9.52 -1.75
N VAL A 63 -4.90 -10.66 -1.45
CA VAL A 63 -5.47 -11.96 -1.79
C VAL A 63 -6.55 -12.21 -0.77
N LEU A 64 -7.82 -12.15 -1.19
CA LEU A 64 -8.93 -12.64 -0.39
C LEU A 64 -8.73 -14.16 -0.26
N ASN A 65 -8.06 -14.60 0.80
CA ASN A 65 -8.16 -16.00 1.19
C ASN A 65 -9.65 -16.22 1.53
N PRO A 66 -10.37 -17.13 0.85
CA PRO A 66 -11.67 -17.55 1.36
C PRO A 66 -11.40 -18.05 2.77
N VAL A 67 -11.99 -17.37 3.75
CA VAL A 67 -11.83 -17.64 5.17
C VAL A 67 -11.86 -19.15 5.36
N SER A 68 -10.81 -19.69 5.97
CA SER A 68 -10.85 -21.03 6.55
C SER A 68 -12.01 -21.05 7.54
N VAL A 69 -13.16 -21.54 7.06
CA VAL A 69 -14.30 -21.92 7.91
C VAL A 69 -13.92 -23.07 8.81
#